data_AF-A0A8T3NU01-F1
#
_entry.id   AF-A0A8T3NU01-F1
#
_cell.length_a   1.000
_cell.length_b   1.000
_cell.length_c   1.000
_cell.angle_alpha   90.00
_cell.angle_beta   90.00
_cell.angle_gamma   90.00
#
_symmetry.space_group_name_H-M   'P 1'
#
loop_
_entity.id
_entity.type
_entity.pdbx_description
1 polymer ?
#
loop_
_entity_poly.entity_id
_entity_poly.type
_entity_poly.pdbx_seq_one_letter_code
_entity_poly.pdbx_strand_id
1 'polypeptide(L)'
;GFRLIGLLNDDTDPVGAVHLGIVYSAEAAGRAVTIRETDKLEGSFVAPLQILRVYERLETWSSLVYDYLTERTAGVRLDPVL
;
A
#
# COMPACT_ATOMS: atom_id res chain seq x y z
N GLY A 1 -11.08 -8.89 -9.89
CA GLY A 1 -11.22 -9.74 -8.69
C GLY A 1 -10.26 -9.28 -7.62
N PHE A 2 -10.23 -9.94 -6.45
CA PHE A 2 -9.27 -9.67 -5.38
C PHE A 2 -8.24 -10.80 -5.30
N ARG A 3 -6.96 -10.45 -5.24
CA ARG A 3 -5.85 -11.39 -5.05
C ARG A 3 -5.10 -11.00 -3.78
N LEU A 4 -4.96 -11.92 -2.83
CA LEU A 4 -4.11 -11.73 -1.66
C LEU A 4 -2.66 -11.59 -2.14
N ILE A 5 -1.97 -10.54 -1.71
CA ILE A 5 -0.57 -10.28 -2.09
C ILE A 5 0.40 -10.28 -0.91
N GLY A 6 -0.10 -10.29 0.33
CA GLY A 6 0.75 -10.40 1.52
C GLY A 6 0.04 -10.03 2.82
N LEU A 7 0.79 -10.18 3.90
CA LEU A 7 0.49 -9.63 5.21
C LEU A 7 1.42 -8.43 5.45
N LEU A 8 0.90 -7.38 6.09
CA LEU A 8 1.65 -6.19 6.47
C LEU A 8 1.66 -6.10 7.99
N ASN A 9 2.85 -6.25 8.57
CA ASN A 9 3.10 -5.99 9.98
C ASN A 9 4.14 -4.87 10.09
N ASP A 10 3.77 -3.76 10.71
CA ASP A 10 4.62 -2.57 10.83
C ASP A 10 4.59 -2.08 12.27
N ASP A 11 5.64 -2.43 13.02
CA ASP A 11 5.75 -2.07 14.44
C ASP A 11 6.48 -0.73 14.66
N THR A 12 6.66 0.09 13.62
CA THR A 12 7.45 1.34 13.69
C THR A 12 6.71 2.49 14.37
N ASP A 13 5.38 2.43 14.46
CA ASP A 13 4.55 3.42 15.15
C ASP A 13 3.51 2.78 16.09
N PRO A 14 2.97 3.53 17.07
CA PRO A 14 2.04 2.97 18.06
C PRO A 14 0.74 2.39 17.49
N VAL A 15 0.26 2.91 16.36
CA VAL A 15 -0.93 2.39 15.69
C VAL A 15 -0.56 1.13 14.93
N GLY A 16 0.52 1.16 14.14
CA GLY A 16 1.03 0.00 13.41
C GLY A 16 1.27 -1.22 14.31
N ALA A 17 1.88 -1.01 15.48
CA ALA A 17 2.24 -2.07 16.44
C ALA A 17 1.07 -2.88 17.03
N VAL A 18 -0.18 -2.47 16.75
CA VAL A 18 -1.39 -3.18 17.20
C VAL A 18 -2.31 -3.58 16.04
N HIS A 19 -1.89 -3.40 14.79
CA HIS A 19 -2.69 -3.75 13.61
C HIS A 19 -1.93 -4.66 12.65
N LEU A 20 -2.55 -5.80 12.30
CA LEU A 20 -2.09 -6.66 11.21
C LEU A 20 -2.89 -6.36 9.93
N GLY A 21 -2.20 -5.94 8.88
CA GLY A 21 -2.77 -5.69 7.56
C GLY A 21 -2.83 -6.95 6.70
N ILE A 22 -3.95 -7.15 5.99
CA ILE A 22 -4.06 -8.15 4.92
C ILE A 22 -4.18 -7.40 3.59
N VAL A 23 -3.18 -7.51 2.73
CA VAL A 23 -3.06 -6.68 1.53
C VAL A 23 -3.60 -7.43 0.32
N TYR A 24 -4.56 -6.83 -0.39
CA TYR A 24 -5.12 -7.36 -1.62
C TYR A 24 -4.83 -6.46 -2.82
N SER A 25 -4.51 -7.08 -3.95
CA SER A 25 -4.57 -6.44 -5.27
C SER A 25 -5.98 -6.61 -5.83
N ALA A 26 -6.62 -5.50 -6.19
CA ALA A 26 -7.95 -5.48 -6.77
C ALA A 26 -7.90 -5.03 -8.23
N GLU A 27 -8.39 -5.87 -9.13
CA GLU A 27 -8.48 -5.53 -10.55
C GLU A 27 -9.87 -5.00 -10.90
N ALA A 28 -9.91 -3.79 -11.46
CA ALA A 28 -11.14 -3.13 -11.89
C ALA A 28 -11.82 -3.89 -13.06
N ALA A 29 -11.04 -4.60 -13.90
CA ALA A 29 -11.54 -5.36 -15.04
C ALA A 29 -12.47 -4.53 -15.95
N GLY A 30 -12.05 -3.31 -16.27
CA GLY A 30 -12.80 -2.37 -17.13
C GLY A 30 -13.95 -1.63 -16.44
N ARG A 31 -14.25 -1.91 -15.17
CA ARG A 31 -15.27 -1.15 -14.42
C ARG A 31 -14.75 0.23 -14.04
N ALA A 32 -15.63 1.23 -14.11
CA ALA A 32 -15.34 2.55 -13.57
C ALA A 32 -15.12 2.47 -12.05
N VAL A 33 -14.05 3.10 -11.56
CA VAL A 33 -13.75 3.26 -10.14
C VAL A 33 -13.82 4.74 -9.84
N THR A 34 -14.64 5.10 -8.86
CA THR A 34 -14.83 6.48 -8.44
C THR A 34 -14.78 6.59 -6.92
N ILE A 35 -14.37 7.76 -6.43
CA ILE A 35 -14.35 8.08 -5.01
C ILE A 35 -15.77 8.39 -4.57
N ARG A 36 -16.18 7.81 -3.43
CA ARG A 36 -17.53 7.97 -2.89
C ARG A 36 -17.67 9.17 -1.93
N GLU A 37 -16.62 9.49 -1.17
CA GLU A 37 -16.58 10.64 -0.25
C GLU A 37 -15.75 11.76 -0.90
N THR A 38 -16.41 12.65 -1.65
CA THR A 38 -15.73 13.71 -2.41
C THR A 38 -15.47 14.99 -1.62
N ASP A 39 -16.07 15.13 -0.43
CA ASP A 39 -15.92 16.33 0.40
C ASP A 39 -14.57 16.37 1.13
N LYS A 40 -13.99 15.20 1.39
CA LYS A 40 -12.71 15.06 2.11
C LYS A 40 -11.62 14.37 1.30
N LEU A 41 -11.99 13.54 0.31
CA LEU A 41 -11.06 12.70 -0.41
C LEU A 41 -11.04 13.03 -1.89
N GLU A 42 -9.82 13.05 -2.42
CA GLU A 42 -9.52 13.07 -3.84
C GLU A 42 -8.56 11.92 -4.16
N GLY A 43 -8.45 11.57 -5.43
CA GLY A 43 -7.62 10.45 -5.85
C GLY A 43 -7.89 10.01 -7.28
N SER A 44 -6.90 9.34 -7.84
CA SER A 44 -6.91 8.85 -9.21
C SER A 44 -5.96 7.66 -9.33
N PHE A 45 -6.11 6.89 -10.40
CA PHE A 45 -5.07 5.93 -10.78
C PHE A 45 -3.91 6.68 -11.44
N VAL A 46 -2.71 6.36 -10.98
CA VAL A 46 -1.47 6.90 -11.52
C VAL A 46 -0.51 5.77 -11.86
N ALA A 47 0.43 6.01 -12.76
CA ALA A 47 1.50 5.06 -13.02
C ALA A 47 2.41 4.94 -11.79
N PRO A 48 2.98 3.75 -11.48
CA PRO A 48 3.83 3.56 -10.30
C PRO A 48 4.97 4.59 -10.17
N LEU A 49 5.58 5.00 -11.28
CA LEU A 49 6.66 5.99 -11.26
C LEU A 49 6.21 7.40 -10.83
N GLN A 50 4.92 7.73 -10.97
CA GLN A 50 4.41 9.04 -10.55
C GLN A 50 4.33 9.14 -9.01
N ILE A 51 4.17 8.00 -8.32
CA ILE A 51 4.14 7.95 -6.85
C ILE A 51 5.46 8.41 -6.24
N LEU A 52 6.60 8.21 -6.91
CA LEU A 52 7.92 8.68 -6.43
C LEU A 52 7.95 10.19 -6.13
N ARG A 53 7.11 10.98 -6.82
CA ARG A 53 7.02 12.44 -6.61
C ARG A 53 6.40 12.82 -5.27
N VAL A 54 5.65 11.89 -4.65
CA VAL A 54 4.96 12.07 -3.37
C VAL A 54 5.36 11.01 -2.35
N TYR A 55 6.40 10.22 -2.62
CA TYR A 55 6.81 9.10 -1.78
C TYR A 55 7.05 9.52 -0.32
N GLU A 56 7.74 10.62 -0.09
CA GLU A 56 8.00 11.17 1.25
C GLU A 56 6.74 11.65 2.00
N ARG A 57 5.60 11.75 1.31
CA ARG A 57 4.30 12.10 1.89
C ARG A 57 3.41 10.89 2.15
N LEU A 58 3.86 9.69 1.75
CA LEU A 58 3.15 8.45 2.03
C LEU A 58 3.22 8.14 3.52
N GLU A 59 2.13 7.62 4.06
CA GLU A 59 2.12 6.99 5.37
C GLU A 59 2.84 5.64 5.29
N THR A 60 3.32 5.12 6.42
CA THR A 60 4.22 3.95 6.49
C THR A 60 3.67 2.72 5.78
N TRP A 61 2.40 2.39 5.96
CA TRP A 61 1.80 1.24 5.27
C TRP A 61 1.78 1.41 3.75
N SER A 62 1.48 2.62 3.27
CA SER A 62 1.44 2.90 1.84
C SER A 62 2.82 2.91 1.19
N SER A 63 3.86 3.35 1.90
CA SER A 63 5.24 3.26 1.41
C SER A 63 5.74 1.81 1.39
N LEU A 64 5.48 1.01 2.43
CA LEU A 64 5.83 -0.42 2.48
C LEU A 64 5.18 -1.22 1.35
N VAL A 65 3.88 -1.00 1.08
CA VAL A 65 3.19 -1.65 -0.04
C VAL A 65 3.77 -1.21 -1.37
N TYR A 66 4.07 0.08 -1.54
CA TYR A 66 4.69 0.58 -2.77
C TYR A 66 6.06 -0.05 -3.02
N ASP A 67 6.90 -0.10 -1.99
CA ASP A 67 8.23 -0.67 -2.08
C ASP A 67 8.20 -2.17 -2.40
N TYR A 68 7.31 -2.93 -1.75
CA TYR A 68 7.06 -4.33 -2.09
C TYR A 68 6.63 -4.52 -3.57
N LEU A 69 5.69 -3.72 -4.05
CA LEU A 69 5.18 -3.82 -5.42
C LEU A 69 6.19 -3.39 -6.49
N THR A 70 7.15 -2.55 -6.13
CA THR A 70 8.16 -2.01 -7.05
C THR A 70 9.54 -2.61 -6.84
N GLU A 71 9.66 -3.59 -5.96
CA GLU A 71 10.94 -4.20 -5.55
C GLU A 71 11.95 -3.14 -5.07
N ARG A 72 11.46 -2.00 -4.58
CA ARG A 72 12.29 -0.99 -3.93
C ARG A 72 12.73 -1.53 -2.58
N THR A 73 14.03 -1.57 -2.35
CA THR A 73 14.55 -1.96 -1.05
C THR A 73 14.40 -0.81 -0.06
N ALA A 74 13.36 -0.83 0.76
CA ALA A 74 13.38 -0.15 2.06
C ALA A 74 13.20 -1.21 3.14
N GLY A 75 14.26 -1.52 3.88
CA GLY A 75 14.18 -2.11 5.21
C GLY A 75 13.31 -3.36 5.40
N VAL A 76 12.99 -4.12 4.35
CA VAL A 76 12.23 -5.37 4.48
C VAL A 76 13.12 -6.37 5.21
N ARG A 77 12.94 -6.44 6.53
CA ARG A 77 13.44 -7.55 7.33
C ARG A 77 12.51 -8.73 7.01
N LEU A 78 12.92 -9.52 6.03
CA LEU A 78 12.38 -10.86 5.87
C LEU A 78 12.91 -11.65 7.06
N ASP A 79 12.17 -11.63 8.18
CA ASP A 79 12.44 -12.58 9.24
C ASP A 79 12.15 -13.97 8.63
N PRO A 80 13.15 -14.87 8.57
CA PRO A 80 12.93 -16.21 8.07
C PRO A 80 11.90 -16.88 8.97
N VAL A 81 10.78 -17.29 8.38
CA VAL A 81 9.81 -18.15 9.04
C VAL A 81 10.56 -19.44 9.41
N LEU A 82 10.66 -19.70 10.73
CA LEU A 82 11.21 -20.94 11.28
C LEU A 82 10.42 -22.16 10.79
#